data_AF-A0A443PW08-F1
#
_entry.id   AF-A0A443PW08-F1
#
_cell.length_a   1.000
_cell.length_b   1.000
_cell.length_c   1.000
_cell.angle_alpha   90.00
_cell.angle_beta   90.00
_cell.angle_gamma   90.00
#
_symmetry.space_group_name_H-M   'P 1'
#
loop_
_entity.id
_entity.type
_entity.pdbx_description
1 polymer ?
#
loop_
_entity_poly.entity_id
_entity_poly.type
_entity_poly.pdbx_seq_one_letter_code
_entity_poly.pdbx_strand_id
1 'polypeptide(L)'
;MESGRFLADCRGIVLNSFYELEPVYIDYFNREFGLKAWCVGPLCMSYPRVTAPKTKWVQWLDHRQAIQRPVLYVAFGTQAEISSPQLKQIAIGLEQSGVDFLWVIRWKEAELGEGFEERVMERGVVVREWVDQSEILSKKVSWGS
;
A
#
# COMPACT_ATOMS: atom_id res chain seq x y z
N MET A 1 -12.16 7.07 27.46
CA MET A 1 -10.92 7.85 27.73
C MET A 1 -10.04 7.07 28.71
N GLU A 2 -9.77 5.78 28.44
CA GLU A 2 -9.00 4.89 29.35
C GLU A 2 -7.60 4.54 28.84
N SER A 3 -7.31 4.79 27.56
CA SER A 3 -6.02 4.48 26.94
C SER A 3 -4.84 5.32 27.45
N GLY A 4 -5.11 6.41 28.20
CA GLY A 4 -4.07 7.31 28.72
C GLY A 4 -3.35 6.81 29.97
N ARG A 5 -3.89 5.82 30.70
CA ARG A 5 -3.29 5.35 31.96
C ARG A 5 -2.01 4.53 31.77
N PHE A 6 -1.82 3.86 30.64
CA PHE A 6 -0.65 3.01 30.41
C PHE A 6 0.62 3.78 30.02
N LEU A 7 0.47 5.01 29.49
CA LEU A 7 1.60 5.86 29.12
C LEU A 7 2.33 6.42 30.34
N ALA A 8 1.63 6.55 31.48
CA ALA A 8 2.19 7.14 32.70
C ALA A 8 3.37 6.36 33.30
N ASP A 9 3.45 5.04 33.04
CA ASP A 9 4.50 4.16 33.60
C ASP A 9 5.63 3.86 32.60
N CYS A 10 5.55 4.38 31.38
CA CYS A 10 6.57 4.16 30.35
C CYS A 10 7.68 5.22 30.43
N ARG A 11 8.92 4.88 30.03
CA ARG A 11 10.03 5.86 29.93
C ARG A 11 10.06 6.63 28.61
N GLY A 12 9.23 6.22 27.66
CA GLY A 12 9.19 6.73 26.30
C GLY A 12 8.47 5.76 25.37
N ILE A 13 8.32 6.16 24.12
CA ILE A 13 7.66 5.38 23.07
C ILE A 13 8.61 5.24 21.88
N VAL A 14 8.61 4.07 21.24
CA VAL A 14 9.32 3.84 19.99
C VAL A 14 8.32 4.00 18.85
N LEU A 15 8.62 4.89 17.91
CA LEU A 15 7.76 5.20 16.77
C LEU A 15 8.46 4.81 15.47
N ASN A 16 7.73 4.11 14.61
CA ASN A 16 8.14 3.89 13.23
C ASN A 16 7.81 5.13 12.38
N SER A 17 8.51 6.22 12.68
CA SER A 17 8.45 7.52 12.00
C SER A 17 9.83 8.18 12.07
N PHE A 18 10.01 9.36 11.47
CA PHE A 18 11.22 10.19 11.57
C PHE A 18 10.82 11.65 11.80
N TYR A 19 11.68 12.44 12.43
CA TYR A 19 11.30 13.76 12.94
C TYR A 19 10.86 14.71 11.83
N GLU A 20 11.55 14.68 10.69
CA GLU A 20 11.27 15.54 9.54
C GLU A 20 9.90 15.25 8.89
N LEU A 21 9.31 14.08 9.13
CA LEU A 21 7.96 13.75 8.65
C LEU A 21 6.86 14.37 9.52
N GLU A 22 7.03 14.33 10.84
CA GLU A 22 5.96 14.65 11.80
C GLU A 22 6.42 15.56 12.96
N PRO A 23 7.16 16.66 12.70
CA PRO A 23 7.84 17.40 13.75
C PRO A 23 6.87 17.99 14.78
N VAL A 24 5.75 18.56 14.30
CA VAL A 24 4.70 19.17 15.14
C VAL A 24 4.08 18.16 16.10
N TYR A 25 3.82 16.94 15.64
CA TYR A 25 3.19 15.90 16.46
C TYR A 25 4.16 15.32 17.48
N ILE A 26 5.43 15.15 17.11
CA ILE A 26 6.47 14.66 18.01
C ILE A 26 6.73 15.66 19.13
N ASP A 27 6.86 16.95 18.81
CA ASP A 27 7.08 18.00 19.80
C ASP A 27 5.88 18.18 20.73
N TYR A 28 4.67 18.14 20.17
CA TYR A 28 3.43 18.11 20.96
C TYR A 28 3.42 16.92 21.90
N PHE A 29 3.65 15.70 21.40
CA PHE A 29 3.62 14.48 22.21
C PHE A 29 4.64 14.53 23.36
N ASN A 30 5.88 14.92 23.05
CA ASN A 30 6.94 15.02 24.05
C ASN A 30 6.59 16.01 25.18
N ARG A 31 5.94 17.13 24.83
CA ARG A 31 5.53 18.15 25.78
C ARG A 31 4.32 17.74 26.61
N GLU A 32 3.25 17.25 25.98
CA GLU A 32 1.99 16.98 26.68
C GLU A 32 2.05 15.73 27.56
N PHE A 33 2.79 14.71 27.13
CA PHE A 33 2.88 13.45 27.87
C PHE A 33 4.16 13.36 28.72
N GLY A 34 5.11 14.28 28.58
CA GLY A 34 6.40 14.24 29.27
C GLY A 34 7.25 12.99 28.93
N LEU A 35 6.90 12.29 27.85
CA LEU A 35 7.55 11.07 27.38
C LEU A 35 8.46 11.38 26.19
N LYS A 36 9.60 10.71 26.10
CA LYS A 36 10.43 10.82 24.91
C LYS A 36 9.92 9.89 23.79
N ALA A 37 9.59 10.47 22.64
CA ALA A 37 9.39 9.74 21.40
C ALA A 37 10.74 9.44 20.73
N TRP A 38 11.01 8.16 20.49
CA TRP A 38 12.17 7.68 19.75
C TRP A 38 11.73 7.26 18.35
N CYS A 39 11.94 8.15 17.40
CA CYS A 39 11.67 7.93 15.99
C CYS A 39 12.79 7.08 15.38
N VAL A 40 12.48 5.83 15.03
CA VAL A 40 13.43 4.85 14.47
C VAL A 40 13.10 4.44 13.03
N GLY A 41 12.15 5.14 12.41
CA GLY A 41 11.66 4.85 11.08
C GLY A 41 12.46 5.52 9.96
N PRO A 42 12.08 5.25 8.69
CA PRO A 42 11.04 4.28 8.31
C PRO A 42 11.60 2.85 8.29
N LEU A 43 11.09 1.99 9.18
CA LEU A 43 11.55 0.61 9.34
C LEU A 43 11.26 -0.25 8.12
N CYS A 44 10.33 0.15 7.25
CA CYS A 44 10.04 -0.54 6.01
C CYS A 44 11.27 -0.67 5.07
N MET A 45 12.28 0.19 5.23
CA MET A 45 13.52 0.12 4.46
C MET A 45 14.52 -0.92 5.01
N SER A 46 14.30 -1.40 6.23
CA SER A 46 15.24 -2.27 6.95
C SER A 46 14.90 -3.76 6.87
N TYR A 47 13.74 -4.12 6.32
CA TYR A 47 13.33 -5.52 6.19
C TYR A 47 14.08 -6.20 5.03
N PRO A 48 14.53 -7.46 5.20
CA PRO A 48 15.08 -8.22 4.10
C PRO A 48 14.00 -8.41 3.04
N ARG A 49 14.35 -8.12 1.78
CA ARG A 49 13.44 -8.33 0.66
C ARG A 49 13.14 -9.82 0.53
N VAL A 50 11.87 -10.18 0.58
CA VAL A 50 11.43 -11.51 0.18
C VAL A 50 11.34 -11.49 -1.34
N THR A 51 11.86 -12.51 -2.00
CA THR A 51 11.66 -12.63 -3.45
C THR A 51 10.29 -13.26 -3.65
N ALA A 52 9.36 -12.58 -4.32
CA ALA A 52 8.09 -13.20 -4.64
C ALA A 52 8.32 -14.40 -5.59
N PRO A 53 7.48 -15.44 -5.51
CA PRO A 53 7.42 -16.45 -6.56
C PRO A 53 7.16 -15.77 -7.92
N LYS A 54 7.70 -16.33 -9.01
CA LYS A 54 7.42 -15.84 -10.38
C LYS A 54 5.97 -16.15 -10.79
N THR A 55 5.02 -15.41 -10.23
CA THR A 55 3.60 -15.48 -10.58
C THR A 55 3.34 -14.76 -11.90
N LYS A 56 2.13 -14.97 -12.46
CA LYS A 56 1.72 -14.33 -13.73
C LYS A 56 1.69 -12.80 -13.62
N TRP A 57 1.29 -12.25 -12.47
CA TRP A 57 1.21 -10.81 -12.28
C TRP A 57 2.60 -10.17 -12.14
N VAL A 58 3.59 -10.87 -11.58
CA VAL A 58 4.99 -10.40 -11.56
C VAL A 58 5.52 -10.28 -12.98
N GLN A 59 5.30 -11.31 -13.82
CA GLN A 59 5.71 -11.29 -15.23
C GLN A 59 5.03 -10.16 -16.03
N TRP A 60 3.73 -9.95 -15.78
CA TRP A 60 3.00 -8.84 -16.39
C TRP A 60 3.60 -7.49 -15.98
N LEU A 61 3.91 -7.30 -14.70
CA LEU A 61 4.51 -6.07 -14.18
C LEU A 61 5.94 -5.85 -14.70
N ASP A 62 6.75 -6.91 -14.79
CA ASP A 62 8.08 -6.91 -15.41
C ASP A 62 7.99 -6.47 -16.88
N HIS A 63 7.02 -6.99 -17.63
CA HIS A 63 6.81 -6.61 -19.03
C HIS A 63 6.46 -5.12 -19.16
N ARG A 64 5.55 -4.58 -18.33
CA ARG A 64 5.21 -3.15 -18.32
C ARG A 64 6.41 -2.27 -18.04
N GLN A 65 7.23 -2.67 -17.07
CA GLN A 65 8.47 -1.98 -16.75
C GLN A 65 9.46 -1.98 -17.93
N ALA A 66 9.61 -3.11 -18.62
CA ALA A 66 10.51 -3.23 -19.77
C ALA A 66 10.12 -2.33 -20.94
N ILE A 67 8.82 -2.09 -21.15
CA ILE A 67 8.29 -1.17 -22.17
C ILE A 67 8.04 0.24 -21.64
N GLN A 68 8.55 0.55 -20.44
CA GLN A 68 8.43 1.86 -19.77
C GLN A 68 6.98 2.36 -19.62
N ARG A 69 6.02 1.44 -19.47
CA ARG A 69 4.63 1.79 -19.16
C ARG A 69 4.44 1.88 -17.65
N PRO A 70 4.06 3.05 -17.11
CA PRO A 70 3.79 3.20 -15.68
C PRO A 70 2.55 2.39 -15.29
N VAL A 71 2.59 1.77 -14.11
CA VAL A 71 1.50 0.96 -13.56
C VAL A 71 1.02 1.59 -12.26
N LEU A 72 -0.28 1.84 -12.15
CA LEU A 72 -0.92 2.24 -10.91
C LEU A 72 -1.07 1.01 -9.99
N TYR A 73 -0.36 1.01 -8.86
CA TYR A 73 -0.56 0.02 -7.81
C TYR A 73 -1.70 0.44 -6.88
N VAL A 74 -2.70 -0.43 -6.71
CA VAL A 74 -3.84 -0.19 -5.84
C VAL A 74 -3.90 -1.29 -4.77
N ALA A 75 -3.79 -0.90 -3.50
CA ALA A 75 -3.97 -1.78 -2.37
C ALA A 75 -4.45 -0.99 -1.15
N PHE A 76 -5.39 -1.56 -0.40
CA PHE A 76 -5.98 -0.92 0.78
C PHE A 76 -5.46 -1.51 2.10
N GLY A 77 -4.33 -2.22 2.06
CA GLY A 77 -3.75 -2.85 3.23
C GLY A 77 -4.59 -4.01 3.79
N THR A 78 -4.12 -4.61 4.87
CA THR A 78 -4.71 -5.83 5.44
C THR A 78 -5.93 -5.58 6.32
N GLN A 79 -6.06 -4.37 6.88
CA GLN A 79 -7.07 -4.00 7.88
C GLN A 79 -8.25 -3.21 7.28
N ALA A 80 -8.19 -2.80 6.01
CA ALA A 80 -9.31 -2.08 5.40
C ALA A 80 -10.43 -3.04 5.00
N GLU A 81 -11.65 -2.65 5.33
CA GLU A 81 -12.88 -3.25 4.82
C GLU A 81 -13.55 -2.26 3.87
N ILE A 82 -13.68 -2.65 2.61
CA ILE A 82 -14.32 -1.84 1.57
C ILE A 82 -15.62 -2.53 1.20
N SER A 83 -16.71 -1.78 1.24
CA SER A 83 -18.02 -2.31 0.87
C SER A 83 -18.06 -2.69 -0.62
N SER A 84 -18.87 -3.69 -0.99
CA SER A 84 -19.02 -4.10 -2.39
C SER A 84 -19.42 -2.95 -3.33
N PRO A 85 -20.33 -2.02 -2.96
CA PRO A 85 -20.62 -0.85 -3.80
C PRO A 85 -19.39 0.04 -4.05
N GLN A 86 -18.53 0.24 -3.05
CA GLN A 86 -17.29 1.02 -3.21
C GLN A 86 -16.29 0.30 -4.11
N LEU A 87 -16.14 -1.03 -3.98
CA LEU A 87 -15.30 -1.82 -4.90
C LEU A 87 -15.78 -1.69 -6.34
N LYS A 88 -17.09 -1.72 -6.59
CA LYS A 88 -17.66 -1.51 -7.93
C LYS A 88 -17.33 -0.11 -8.48
N GLN A 89 -17.39 0.94 -7.66
CA GLN A 89 -17.00 2.29 -8.09
C GLN A 89 -15.49 2.40 -8.39
N ILE A 90 -14.63 1.74 -7.61
CA ILE A 90 -13.19 1.68 -7.90
C ILE A 90 -12.96 0.95 -9.23
N ALA A 91 -13.64 -0.17 -9.47
CA ALA A 91 -13.56 -0.90 -10.73
C ALA A 91 -13.96 -0.02 -11.92
N ILE A 92 -15.09 0.69 -11.83
CA ILE A 92 -15.55 1.64 -12.87
C ILE A 92 -14.50 2.74 -13.10
N GLY A 93 -13.95 3.32 -12.04
CA GLY A 93 -12.92 4.37 -12.15
C GLY A 93 -11.64 3.87 -12.82
N LEU A 94 -11.15 2.68 -12.43
CA LEU A 94 -10.00 2.04 -13.06
C LEU A 94 -10.28 1.72 -14.54
N GLU A 95 -11.48 1.25 -14.85
CA GLU A 95 -11.89 1.01 -16.22
C GLU A 95 -11.88 2.31 -17.04
N GLN A 96 -12.53 3.36 -16.58
CA GLN A 96 -12.64 4.62 -17.33
C GLN A 96 -11.32 5.40 -17.43
N SER A 97 -10.41 5.24 -16.47
CA SER A 97 -9.13 5.97 -16.45
C SER A 97 -8.18 5.61 -17.60
N GLY A 98 -8.33 4.43 -18.20
CA GLY A 98 -7.44 3.94 -19.25
C GLY A 98 -6.01 3.64 -18.82
N VAL A 99 -5.66 3.80 -17.53
CA VAL A 99 -4.30 3.52 -17.03
C VAL A 99 -4.03 2.03 -16.97
N ASP A 100 -2.74 1.67 -17.00
CA ASP A 100 -2.31 0.33 -16.63
C ASP A 100 -2.32 0.23 -15.11
N PHE A 101 -2.87 -0.85 -14.54
CA PHE A 101 -3.00 -1.00 -13.08
C PHE A 101 -2.78 -2.42 -12.58
N LEU A 102 -2.31 -2.51 -11.34
CA LEU A 102 -2.23 -3.74 -10.56
C LEU A 102 -3.04 -3.52 -9.28
N TRP A 103 -4.18 -4.19 -9.16
CA TRP A 103 -5.08 -4.03 -8.02
C TRP A 103 -5.13 -5.28 -7.15
N VAL A 104 -4.67 -5.14 -5.90
CA VAL A 104 -4.68 -6.22 -4.92
C VAL A 104 -5.98 -6.16 -4.11
N ILE A 105 -6.75 -7.24 -4.13
CA ILE A 105 -8.04 -7.37 -3.44
C ILE A 105 -7.99 -8.58 -2.51
N ARG A 106 -8.33 -8.37 -1.23
CA ARG A 106 -8.27 -9.43 -0.22
C ARG A 106 -9.39 -10.47 -0.35
N TRP A 107 -10.61 -10.03 -0.69
CA TRP A 107 -11.77 -10.91 -0.80
C TRP A 107 -11.82 -11.57 -2.16
N LYS A 108 -11.71 -12.91 -2.18
CA LYS A 108 -11.71 -13.68 -3.42
C LYS A 108 -13.03 -13.56 -4.15
N GLU A 109 -14.11 -13.43 -3.38
CA GLU A 109 -15.50 -13.34 -3.81
C GLU A 109 -15.92 -11.89 -4.12
N ALA A 110 -14.99 -10.94 -4.14
CA ALA A 110 -15.30 -9.55 -4.49
C ALA A 110 -15.85 -9.45 -5.91
N GLU A 111 -17.10 -9.03 -6.04
CA GLU A 111 -17.75 -8.72 -7.31
C GLU A 111 -17.37 -7.32 -7.80
N LEU A 112 -16.62 -7.25 -8.90
CA LEU A 112 -16.17 -5.99 -9.51
C LEU A 112 -17.09 -5.50 -10.64
N GLY A 113 -18.18 -6.23 -10.88
CA GLY A 113 -19.04 -6.07 -12.05
C GLY A 113 -18.80 -7.18 -13.06
N GLU A 114 -19.86 -7.60 -13.73
CA GLU A 114 -19.82 -8.65 -14.74
C GLU A 114 -18.85 -8.27 -15.86
N GLY A 115 -17.93 -9.18 -16.21
CA GLY A 115 -16.98 -8.99 -17.32
C GLY A 115 -15.85 -7.98 -17.06
N PHE A 116 -15.68 -7.47 -15.83
CA PHE A 116 -14.70 -6.41 -15.55
C PHE A 116 -13.26 -6.83 -15.90
N GLU A 117 -12.84 -8.02 -15.46
CA GLU A 117 -11.47 -8.50 -15.66
C GLU A 117 -11.16 -8.75 -17.13
N GLU A 118 -12.14 -9.21 -17.91
CA GLU A 118 -12.05 -9.38 -19.35
C GLU A 118 -11.89 -8.04 -20.07
N ARG A 119 -12.67 -7.02 -19.69
CA ARG A 119 -12.59 -5.69 -20.31
C ARG A 119 -11.26 -4.98 -20.05
N VAL A 120 -10.59 -5.28 -18.93
CA VAL A 120 -9.33 -4.63 -18.55
C VAL A 120 -8.11 -5.51 -18.79
N MET A 121 -8.25 -6.75 -19.27
CA MET A 121 -7.16 -7.75 -19.28
C MET A 121 -5.86 -7.31 -19.96
N GLU A 122 -5.94 -6.39 -20.93
CA GLU A 122 -4.76 -5.85 -21.63
C GLU A 122 -3.98 -4.82 -20.83
N ARG A 123 -4.54 -4.26 -19.75
CA ARG A 123 -3.95 -3.14 -18.99
C ARG A 123 -4.11 -3.27 -17.47
N GLY A 124 -4.94 -4.16 -17.00
CA GLY A 124 -5.27 -4.34 -15.59
C GLY A 124 -5.03 -5.78 -15.15
N VAL A 125 -4.47 -5.95 -13.96
CA VAL A 125 -4.41 -7.25 -13.29
C VAL A 125 -5.00 -7.13 -11.89
N VAL A 126 -5.99 -7.98 -11.58
CA VAL A 126 -6.56 -8.11 -10.24
C VAL A 126 -5.89 -9.29 -9.53
N VAL A 127 -5.24 -9.02 -8.40
CA VAL A 127 -4.51 -10.03 -7.61
C VAL A 127 -5.28 -10.31 -6.33
N ARG A 128 -5.67 -11.58 -6.13
CA ARG A 128 -6.41 -12.05 -4.94
C ARG A 128 -5.57 -12.92 -3.99
N GLU A 129 -4.29 -13.06 -4.32
CA GLU A 129 -3.29 -13.77 -3.51
C GLU A 129 -2.42 -12.78 -2.75
N TRP A 130 -1.59 -13.30 -1.85
CA TRP A 130 -0.61 -12.48 -1.15
C TRP A 130 0.41 -11.92 -2.14
N VAL A 131 0.85 -10.68 -1.91
CA VAL A 131 1.87 -10.00 -2.70
C VAL A 131 2.99 -9.46 -1.82
N ASP A 132 4.22 -9.44 -2.35
CA ASP A 132 5.28 -8.63 -1.75
C ASP A 132 5.11 -7.18 -2.21
N GLN A 133 4.48 -6.37 -1.35
CA GLN A 133 4.26 -4.95 -1.62
C GLN A 133 5.57 -4.16 -1.72
N SER A 134 6.62 -4.57 -1.02
CA SER A 134 7.93 -3.90 -1.08
C SER A 134 8.61 -4.12 -2.43
N GLU A 135 8.45 -5.31 -3.02
CA GLU A 135 8.96 -5.63 -4.36
C GLU A 135 8.29 -4.74 -5.41
N ILE A 136 6.95 -4.65 -5.39
CA ILE A 136 6.17 -3.83 -6.32
C ILE A 136 6.59 -2.36 -6.23
N LEU A 137 6.63 -1.80 -5.02
CA LEU A 137 6.95 -0.37 -4.80
C LEU A 137 8.41 -0.03 -5.11
N SER A 138 9.32 -1.00 -5.09
CA SER A 138 10.73 -0.77 -5.38
C SER A 138 11.06 -0.71 -6.88
N LYS A 139 10.11 -1.05 -7.75
CA LYS A 139 10.31 -1.01 -9.20
C LYS A 139 10.43 0.44 -9.68
N LYS A 140 11.53 0.73 -10.38
CA LYS A 140 11.74 2.03 -11.01
C LYS A 140 10.71 2.26 -12.11
N VAL A 141 10.02 3.39 -12.02
CA VAL A 141 9.19 3.93 -13.09
C VAL A 141 9.94 5.11 -13.70
N SER A 142 10.29 5.00 -14.99
CA SER A 142 10.75 6.15 -15.76
C SER A 142 9.53 6.83 -16.34
N TRP A 143 9.12 7.95 -15.75
CA TRP A 143 8.18 8.86 -16.40
C TRP A 143 8.95 9.54 -17.54
N GLY A 144 8.42 9.48 -18.76
CA GLY A 144 9.05 10.16 -19.90
C GLY A 144 9.24 11.64 -19.59
N SER A 145 10.49 12.10 -19.69
CA SER A 145 10.89 13.52 -19.62
C SER A 145 10.56 14.26 -20.90
#